data_AF-A0A7C9RM00-F1
#
_entry.id   AF-A0A7C9RM00-F1
#
_cell.length_a   1.000
_cell.length_b   1.000
_cell.length_c   1.000
_cell.angle_alpha   90.00
_cell.angle_beta   90.00
_cell.angle_gamma   90.00
#
_symmetry.space_group_name_H-M   'P 1'
#
loop_
_entity.id
_entity.type
_entity.pdbx_description
1 polymer ?
#
loop_
_entity_poly.entity_id
_entity_poly.type
_entity_poly.pdbx_seq_one_letter_code
_entity_poly.pdbx_strand_id
1 'polypeptide(L)'
;MLQKIGYRYLILIALALVVAVLPLIFPSSYYFRVASLVWVSALAAIGLNVLMGSAGQVSLGHAGFFGIGAYAVAIGPAHFGIPPWAAVLLGCVISSVLAYLVGRPILKLKGHYLAIATLGLGVLVALVITTESRWTGGPDGMPVAKLVLFGWRVSGSDTWYWVTGGLLILGTWIALNLNDTPTGRAFRALHDSEVAARVAGINVARFKLQAFVIAAAYASVAGSALALMNGFINPDQAGFLHSVEMVTMVVLGGLGSVVGSIVGAAVLITLPQVLTVFQEYEHLLLGFIIIVSMIFMRDGIVPTLSRLLAKRTKA
;
A
#
# COMPACT_ATOMS: atom_id res chain seq x y z
N MET A 1 15.92 -31.65 -4.50
CA MET A 1 14.50 -31.44 -4.12
C MET A 1 14.06 -29.96 -4.11
N LEU A 2 14.98 -28.98 -3.95
CA LEU A 2 14.68 -27.53 -3.95
C LEU A 2 14.57 -26.85 -5.34
N GLN A 3 14.85 -27.55 -6.44
CA GLN A 3 14.99 -26.96 -7.78
C GLN A 3 13.67 -26.67 -8.53
N LYS A 4 12.50 -26.96 -7.94
CA LYS A 4 11.17 -26.69 -8.55
C LYS A 4 10.34 -25.65 -7.78
N ILE A 5 10.94 -24.92 -6.85
CA ILE A 5 10.23 -23.84 -6.17
C ILE A 5 10.20 -22.65 -7.12
N GLY A 6 9.03 -22.37 -7.70
CA GLY A 6 8.84 -21.18 -8.54
C GLY A 6 9.23 -19.91 -7.79
N TYR A 7 9.82 -18.94 -8.49
CA TYR A 7 10.33 -17.68 -7.94
C TYR A 7 9.37 -16.98 -6.96
N ARG A 8 8.05 -17.05 -7.21
CA ARG A 8 7.00 -16.53 -6.32
C ARG A 8 6.98 -17.17 -4.93
N TYR A 9 7.16 -18.49 -4.84
CA TYR A 9 7.17 -19.19 -3.56
C TYR A 9 8.46 -18.89 -2.78
N LEU A 10 9.58 -18.66 -3.47
CA LEU A 10 10.81 -18.18 -2.82
C LEU A 10 10.60 -16.81 -2.17
N ILE A 11 9.93 -15.87 -2.86
CA ILE A 11 9.61 -14.55 -2.27
C ILE A 11 8.73 -14.72 -1.03
N LEU A 12 7.69 -15.55 -1.11
CA LEU A 12 6.78 -15.76 0.02
C LEU A 12 7.45 -16.46 1.20
N ILE A 13 8.30 -17.45 0.94
CA ILE A 13 9.09 -18.14 1.97
C ILE A 13 10.08 -17.17 2.61
N ALA A 14 10.77 -16.35 1.82
CA ALA A 14 11.69 -15.34 2.34
C ALA A 14 10.95 -14.30 3.18
N LEU A 15 9.80 -13.81 2.72
CA LEU A 15 8.98 -12.86 3.46
C LEU A 15 8.45 -13.48 4.76
N ALA A 16 7.93 -14.70 4.72
CA ALA A 16 7.47 -15.42 5.90
C ALA A 16 8.60 -15.70 6.89
N LEU A 17 9.80 -16.01 6.40
CA LEU A 17 10.99 -16.18 7.23
C LEU A 17 11.37 -14.86 7.92
N VAL A 18 11.35 -13.74 7.18
CA VAL A 18 11.61 -12.42 7.77
C VAL A 18 10.60 -12.11 8.87
N VAL A 19 9.30 -12.34 8.61
CA VAL A 19 8.23 -12.15 9.61
C VAL A 19 8.40 -13.08 10.82
N ALA A 20 8.86 -14.31 10.63
CA ALA A 20 9.06 -15.26 11.73
C ALA A 20 10.32 -14.99 12.57
N VAL A 21 11.39 -14.50 11.94
CA VAL A 21 12.72 -14.34 12.57
C VAL A 21 12.88 -12.98 13.26
N LEU A 22 12.25 -11.91 12.75
CA LEU A 22 12.34 -10.56 13.34
C LEU A 22 12.02 -10.52 14.85
N PRO A 23 10.95 -11.19 15.34
CA PRO A 23 10.63 -11.26 16.76
C PRO A 23 11.72 -11.90 17.63
N LEU A 24 12.45 -12.87 17.07
CA LEU A 24 13.50 -13.60 17.80
C LEU A 24 14.75 -12.74 17.99
N ILE A 25 15.03 -11.84 17.05
CA ILE A 25 16.19 -10.95 17.10
C ILE A 25 15.88 -9.71 17.95
N PHE A 26 14.66 -9.18 17.84
CA PHE A 26 14.26 -7.91 18.46
C PHE A 26 12.97 -8.05 19.29
N PRO A 27 13.03 -8.67 20.49
CA PRO A 27 11.87 -8.92 21.33
C PRO A 27 11.44 -7.68 22.11
N SER A 28 11.03 -6.62 21.42
CA SER A 28 10.49 -5.40 22.05
C SER A 28 9.24 -4.90 21.34
N SER A 29 8.28 -4.42 22.15
CA SER A 29 7.03 -3.81 21.71
C SER A 29 7.22 -2.66 20.73
N TYR A 30 8.35 -1.94 20.83
CA TYR A 30 8.71 -0.88 19.89
C TYR A 30 8.97 -1.46 18.50
N TYR A 31 9.82 -2.48 18.37
CA TYR A 31 10.14 -3.08 17.07
C TYR A 31 8.92 -3.79 16.45
N PHE A 32 8.06 -4.40 17.26
CA PHE A 32 6.79 -4.94 16.76
C PHE A 32 5.88 -3.87 16.18
N ARG A 33 5.78 -2.71 16.83
CA ARG A 33 5.01 -1.57 16.35
C ARG A 33 5.57 -1.03 15.03
N VAL A 34 6.89 -0.82 14.97
CA VAL A 34 7.60 -0.36 13.78
C VAL A 34 7.39 -1.32 12.62
N ALA A 35 7.61 -2.62 12.84
CA ALA A 35 7.46 -3.60 11.78
C ALA A 35 6.00 -3.75 11.33
N SER A 36 5.03 -3.63 12.23
CA SER A 36 3.61 -3.59 11.85
C SER A 36 3.29 -2.40 10.93
N LEU A 37 3.88 -1.22 11.19
CA LEU A 37 3.76 -0.07 10.30
C LEU A 37 4.40 -0.35 8.93
N VAL A 38 5.58 -0.98 8.90
CA VAL A 38 6.21 -1.44 7.65
C VAL A 38 5.28 -2.37 6.89
N TRP A 39 4.66 -3.35 7.55
CA TRP A 39 3.79 -4.33 6.90
C TRP A 39 2.54 -3.70 6.29
N VAL A 40 1.89 -2.80 7.02
CA VAL A 40 0.69 -2.10 6.56
C VAL A 40 1.02 -1.14 5.41
N SER A 41 2.09 -0.36 5.54
CA SER A 41 2.54 0.55 4.49
C SER A 41 3.01 -0.20 3.24
N ALA A 42 3.68 -1.35 3.40
CA ALA A 42 4.05 -2.22 2.29
C ALA A 42 2.82 -2.78 1.57
N LEU A 43 1.76 -3.14 2.30
CA LEU A 43 0.51 -3.59 1.69
C LEU A 43 -0.14 -2.50 0.83
N ALA A 44 -0.21 -1.26 1.34
CA ALA A 44 -0.69 -0.12 0.56
C ALA A 44 0.19 0.14 -0.67
N ALA A 45 1.52 0.11 -0.49
CA ALA A 45 2.49 0.29 -1.57
C ALA A 45 2.36 -0.80 -2.65
N ILE A 46 2.11 -2.07 -2.29
CA ILE A 46 1.85 -3.15 -3.25
C ILE A 46 0.59 -2.83 -4.08
N GLY A 47 -0.49 -2.37 -3.44
CA GLY A 47 -1.71 -1.94 -4.10
C GLY A 47 -1.45 -0.84 -5.13
N LEU A 48 -0.72 0.19 -4.73
CA LEU A 48 -0.33 1.28 -5.62
C LEU A 48 0.59 0.80 -6.74
N ASN A 49 1.49 -0.16 -6.48
CA ASN A 49 2.37 -0.73 -7.47
C ASN A 49 1.64 -1.55 -8.53
N VAL A 50 0.51 -2.19 -8.21
CA VAL A 50 -0.36 -2.82 -9.23
C VAL A 50 -0.87 -1.76 -10.22
N LEU A 51 -1.23 -0.58 -9.74
CA LEU A 51 -1.74 0.50 -10.58
C LEU A 51 -0.63 1.25 -11.34
N MET A 52 0.36 1.75 -10.62
CA MET A 52 1.45 2.56 -11.18
C MET A 52 2.48 1.71 -11.89
N GLY A 53 2.93 0.63 -11.26
CA GLY A 53 4.03 -0.20 -11.75
C GLY A 53 3.60 -1.25 -12.77
N SER A 54 2.47 -1.93 -12.55
CA SER A 54 2.01 -2.97 -13.50
C SER A 54 1.14 -2.43 -14.62
N ALA A 55 0.23 -1.48 -14.35
CA ALA A 55 -0.70 -0.93 -15.36
C ALA A 55 -0.27 0.42 -15.95
N GLY A 56 0.79 1.05 -15.43
CA GLY A 56 1.35 2.31 -15.96
C GLY A 56 0.52 3.56 -15.65
N GLN A 57 -0.32 3.53 -14.61
CA GLN A 57 -1.22 4.63 -14.29
C GLN A 57 -0.77 5.39 -13.05
N VAL A 58 -0.34 6.64 -13.20
CA VAL A 58 0.03 7.50 -12.07
C VAL A 58 -1.21 7.82 -11.24
N SER A 59 -1.13 7.63 -9.92
CA SER A 59 -2.20 7.98 -8.98
C SER A 59 -1.65 8.69 -7.75
N LEU A 60 -2.21 9.86 -7.46
CA LEU A 60 -1.89 10.69 -6.29
C LEU A 60 -3.06 10.77 -5.29
N GLY A 61 -4.08 9.90 -5.46
CA GLY A 61 -5.27 9.86 -4.60
C GLY A 61 -5.37 8.62 -3.73
N HIS A 62 -4.30 7.83 -3.62
CA HIS A 62 -4.33 6.51 -2.99
C HIS A 62 -4.66 6.57 -1.49
N ALA A 63 -4.18 7.62 -0.80
CA ALA A 63 -4.50 7.85 0.60
C ALA A 63 -6.00 8.10 0.83
N GLY A 64 -6.74 8.63 -0.14
CA GLY A 64 -8.19 8.77 -0.02
C GLY A 64 -8.87 7.41 0.20
N PHE A 65 -8.49 6.39 -0.60
CA PHE A 65 -9.02 5.03 -0.44
C PHE A 65 -8.54 4.35 0.84
N PHE A 66 -7.32 4.67 1.28
CA PHE A 66 -6.78 4.27 2.58
C PHE A 66 -7.62 4.84 3.72
N GLY A 67 -7.92 6.13 3.66
CA GLY A 67 -8.80 6.84 4.59
C GLY A 67 -10.21 6.24 4.64
N ILE A 68 -10.82 5.94 3.49
CA ILE A 68 -12.15 5.30 3.44
C ILE A 68 -12.17 3.98 4.24
N GLY A 69 -11.14 3.14 4.08
CA GLY A 69 -11.02 1.90 4.86
C GLY A 69 -10.82 2.16 6.35
N ALA A 70 -9.92 3.08 6.68
CA ALA A 70 -9.64 3.49 8.06
C ALA A 70 -10.88 4.03 8.79
N TYR A 71 -11.69 4.84 8.10
CA TYR A 71 -12.94 5.38 8.65
C TYR A 71 -14.08 4.37 8.62
N ALA A 72 -14.11 3.41 7.70
CA ALA A 72 -15.12 2.35 7.72
C ALA A 72 -15.07 1.54 9.02
N VAL A 73 -13.86 1.22 9.53
CA VAL A 73 -13.68 0.50 10.80
C VAL A 73 -13.87 1.38 12.04
N ALA A 74 -13.82 2.71 11.91
CA ALA A 74 -14.18 3.63 12.98
C ALA A 74 -15.72 3.80 13.07
N ILE A 75 -16.35 4.12 11.93
CA ILE A 75 -17.77 4.46 11.82
C ILE A 75 -18.65 3.23 12.00
N GLY A 76 -18.29 2.11 11.38
CA GLY A 76 -19.10 0.88 11.40
C GLY A 76 -19.46 0.43 12.81
N PRO A 77 -18.48 0.11 13.66
CA PRO A 77 -18.73 -0.30 15.03
C PRO A 77 -19.40 0.79 15.88
N ALA A 78 -19.03 2.06 15.70
CA ALA A 78 -19.51 3.16 16.54
C ALA A 78 -20.98 3.54 16.26
N HIS A 79 -21.40 3.57 15.00
CA HIS A 79 -22.73 4.03 14.60
C HIS A 79 -23.69 2.88 14.26
N PHE A 80 -23.18 1.77 13.74
CA PHE A 80 -24.00 0.66 13.26
C PHE A 80 -23.86 -0.63 14.08
N GLY A 81 -22.98 -0.66 15.08
CA GLY A 81 -22.77 -1.83 15.95
C GLY A 81 -22.23 -3.07 15.24
N ILE A 82 -21.78 -2.94 13.98
CA ILE A 82 -21.19 -4.04 13.21
C ILE A 82 -19.79 -4.38 13.75
N PRO A 83 -19.41 -5.66 13.77
CA PRO A 83 -18.12 -6.06 14.29
C PRO A 83 -16.98 -5.51 13.39
N PRO A 84 -15.81 -5.15 13.95
CA PRO A 84 -14.77 -4.47 13.19
C PRO A 84 -14.25 -5.26 11.97
N TRP A 85 -14.23 -6.59 12.02
CA TRP A 85 -13.83 -7.41 10.87
C TRP A 85 -14.80 -7.29 9.68
N ALA A 86 -16.11 -7.13 9.94
CA ALA A 86 -17.10 -6.90 8.90
C ALA A 86 -16.99 -5.47 8.35
N ALA A 87 -16.62 -4.52 9.21
CA ALA A 87 -16.35 -3.14 8.81
C ALA A 87 -15.14 -3.02 7.87
N VAL A 88 -14.10 -3.86 8.04
CA VAL A 88 -12.98 -3.96 7.07
C VAL A 88 -13.48 -4.36 5.68
N LEU A 89 -14.34 -5.38 5.61
CA LEU A 89 -14.92 -5.83 4.34
C LEU A 89 -15.82 -4.76 3.71
N LEU A 90 -16.64 -4.09 4.52
CA LEU A 90 -17.45 -2.97 4.07
C LEU A 90 -16.60 -1.82 3.53
N GLY A 91 -15.52 -1.44 4.23
CA GLY A 91 -14.58 -0.42 3.74
C GLY A 91 -13.95 -0.81 2.41
N CYS A 92 -13.58 -2.09 2.24
CA CYS A 92 -13.04 -2.60 0.99
C CYS A 92 -14.08 -2.54 -0.15
N VAL A 93 -15.33 -2.93 0.12
CA VAL A 93 -16.43 -2.85 -0.85
C VAL A 93 -16.74 -1.41 -1.22
N ILE A 94 -16.84 -0.50 -0.25
CA ILE A 94 -17.11 0.93 -0.48
C ILE A 94 -16.00 1.54 -1.33
N SER A 95 -14.72 1.34 -0.98
CA SER A 95 -13.59 1.83 -1.77
C SER A 95 -13.58 1.25 -3.18
N SER A 96 -13.89 -0.05 -3.33
CA SER A 96 -13.93 -0.71 -4.64
C SER A 96 -15.07 -0.19 -5.52
N VAL A 97 -16.26 0.03 -4.95
CA VAL A 97 -17.41 0.60 -5.65
C VAL A 97 -17.14 2.05 -6.03
N LEU A 98 -16.61 2.86 -5.12
CA LEU A 98 -16.24 4.23 -5.40
C LEU A 98 -15.17 4.31 -6.50
N ALA A 99 -14.13 3.47 -6.41
CA ALA A 99 -13.10 3.36 -7.43
C ALA A 99 -13.68 2.92 -8.78
N TYR A 100 -14.64 2.00 -8.80
CA TYR A 100 -15.31 1.57 -10.02
C TYR A 100 -16.15 2.68 -10.65
N LEU A 101 -16.96 3.39 -9.85
CA LEU A 101 -17.86 4.45 -10.32
C LEU A 101 -17.08 5.67 -10.81
N VAL A 102 -16.14 6.15 -10.01
CA VAL A 102 -15.37 7.37 -10.28
C VAL A 102 -14.19 7.09 -11.23
N GLY A 103 -13.64 5.87 -11.22
CA GLY A 103 -12.59 5.46 -12.16
C GLY A 103 -13.06 5.50 -13.61
N ARG A 104 -14.32 5.18 -13.91
CA ARG A 104 -14.83 5.18 -15.30
C ARG A 104 -14.66 6.53 -16.03
N PRO A 105 -15.07 7.69 -15.46
CA PRO A 105 -14.81 8.99 -16.08
C PRO A 105 -13.33 9.39 -15.98
N ILE A 106 -12.66 9.18 -14.84
CA ILE A 106 -11.28 9.64 -14.61
C ILE A 106 -10.29 8.95 -15.55
N LEU A 107 -10.43 7.64 -15.78
CA LEU A 107 -9.47 6.84 -16.57
C LEU A 107 -9.54 7.12 -18.08
N LYS A 108 -10.43 8.02 -18.53
CA LYS A 108 -10.39 8.58 -19.89
C LYS A 108 -9.23 9.57 -20.07
N LEU A 109 -8.73 10.14 -18.97
CA LEU A 109 -7.59 11.05 -18.95
C LEU A 109 -6.27 10.26 -19.10
N LYS A 110 -5.21 10.95 -19.53
CA LYS A 110 -3.89 10.37 -19.75
C LYS A 110 -2.79 11.19 -19.08
N GLY A 111 -1.71 10.51 -18.70
CA GLY A 111 -0.50 11.13 -18.17
C GLY A 111 -0.80 12.02 -16.95
N HIS A 112 -0.33 13.26 -16.99
CA HIS A 112 -0.41 14.18 -15.85
C HIS A 112 -1.84 14.61 -15.52
N TYR A 113 -2.75 14.65 -16.50
CA TYR A 113 -4.17 14.91 -16.25
C TYR A 113 -4.82 13.82 -15.41
N LEU A 114 -4.43 12.55 -15.63
CA LEU A 114 -4.90 11.45 -14.79
C LEU A 114 -4.39 11.60 -13.35
N ALA A 115 -3.12 11.96 -13.17
CA ALA A 115 -2.54 12.21 -11.85
C ALA A 115 -3.30 13.32 -11.10
N ILE A 116 -3.55 14.46 -11.74
CA ILE A 116 -4.31 15.59 -11.16
C ILE A 116 -5.74 15.17 -10.82
N ALA A 117 -6.42 14.42 -11.69
CA ALA A 117 -7.78 13.95 -11.40
C ALA A 117 -7.84 12.98 -10.21
N THR A 118 -6.86 12.09 -10.08
CA THR A 118 -6.78 11.20 -8.91
C THR A 118 -6.44 11.96 -7.63
N LEU A 119 -5.58 12.98 -7.71
CA LEU A 119 -5.30 13.89 -6.60
C LEU A 119 -6.58 14.58 -6.15
N GLY A 120 -7.36 15.14 -7.09
CA GLY A 120 -8.64 15.77 -6.82
C GLY A 120 -9.61 14.82 -6.11
N LEU A 121 -9.71 13.57 -6.56
CA LEU A 121 -10.50 12.54 -5.87
C LEU A 121 -10.02 12.30 -4.44
N GLY A 122 -8.71 12.12 -4.23
CA GLY A 122 -8.13 11.91 -2.90
C GLY A 122 -8.41 13.09 -1.96
N VAL A 123 -8.22 14.31 -2.45
CA VAL A 123 -8.50 15.56 -1.71
C VAL A 123 -9.99 15.70 -1.41
N LEU A 124 -10.89 15.36 -2.33
CA LEU A 124 -12.34 15.37 -2.08
C LEU A 124 -12.72 14.39 -0.97
N VAL A 125 -12.14 13.17 -0.98
CA VAL A 125 -12.37 12.19 0.07
C VAL A 125 -11.85 12.70 1.42
N ALA A 126 -10.64 13.24 1.46
CA ALA A 126 -10.06 13.84 2.66
C ALA A 126 -10.92 15.00 3.18
N LEU A 127 -11.41 15.88 2.29
CA LEU A 127 -12.27 17.00 2.64
C LEU A 127 -13.60 16.54 3.24
N VAL A 128 -14.24 15.52 2.66
CA VAL A 128 -15.46 14.93 3.21
C VAL A 128 -15.19 14.36 4.61
N ILE A 129 -14.08 13.64 4.77
CA ILE A 129 -13.69 13.07 6.06
C ILE A 129 -13.48 14.16 7.11
N THR A 130 -12.79 15.25 6.77
CA THR A 130 -12.49 16.34 7.70
C THR A 130 -13.70 17.24 7.98
N THR A 131 -14.62 17.39 7.03
CA THR A 131 -15.76 18.32 7.15
C THR A 131 -16.96 17.69 7.85
N GLU A 132 -17.19 16.38 7.68
CA GLU A 132 -18.38 15.68 8.18
C GLU A 132 -18.28 15.31 9.67
N SER A 133 -18.37 16.29 10.55
CA SER A 133 -18.18 16.12 11.99
C SER A 133 -19.12 15.11 12.65
N ARG A 134 -20.35 14.96 12.14
CA ARG A 134 -21.36 14.08 12.75
C ARG A 134 -20.99 12.60 12.67
N TRP A 135 -20.34 12.18 11.59
CA TRP A 135 -20.01 10.77 11.35
C TRP A 135 -18.55 10.46 11.61
N THR A 136 -17.63 11.34 11.21
CA THR A 136 -16.19 11.08 11.24
C THR A 136 -15.49 11.70 12.45
N GLY A 137 -16.17 12.55 13.22
CA GLY A 137 -15.54 13.39 14.24
C GLY A 137 -14.84 14.63 13.67
N GLY A 138 -14.87 14.82 12.34
CA GLY A 138 -14.32 16.01 11.69
C GLY A 138 -12.80 16.09 11.81
N PRO A 139 -12.22 17.28 12.05
CA PRO A 139 -10.76 17.46 12.17
C PRO A 139 -10.14 16.70 13.34
N ASP A 140 -10.91 16.45 14.41
CA ASP A 140 -10.43 15.80 15.63
C ASP A 140 -10.23 14.28 15.44
N GLY A 141 -10.81 13.70 14.39
CA GLY A 141 -10.80 12.26 14.15
C GLY A 141 -11.74 11.49 15.08
N MET A 142 -11.55 10.17 15.15
CA MET A 142 -12.48 9.28 15.87
C MET A 142 -11.77 8.08 16.51
N PRO A 143 -12.18 7.64 17.71
CA PRO A 143 -11.71 6.39 18.30
C PRO A 143 -12.18 5.19 17.48
N VAL A 144 -11.33 4.16 17.42
CA VAL A 144 -11.60 2.93 16.68
C VAL A 144 -11.83 1.79 17.68
N ALA A 145 -12.93 1.06 17.51
CA ALA A 145 -13.24 -0.08 18.34
C ALA A 145 -12.18 -1.18 18.20
N LYS A 146 -11.77 -1.78 19.33
CA LYS A 146 -10.80 -2.89 19.33
C LYS A 146 -11.37 -4.07 18.55
N LEU A 147 -10.51 -4.72 17.76
CA LEU A 147 -10.88 -5.90 17.00
C LEU A 147 -11.19 -7.08 17.93
N VAL A 148 -12.42 -7.58 17.86
CA VAL A 148 -12.85 -8.80 18.54
C VAL A 148 -13.14 -9.87 17.49
N LEU A 149 -12.37 -10.95 17.52
CA LEU A 149 -12.52 -12.10 16.62
C LEU A 149 -12.98 -13.31 17.45
N PHE A 150 -14.20 -13.79 17.21
CA PHE A 150 -14.74 -14.99 17.89
C PHE A 150 -14.60 -14.95 19.43
N GLY A 151 -14.76 -13.78 20.05
CA GLY A 151 -14.61 -13.57 21.50
C GLY A 151 -13.19 -13.25 21.98
N TRP A 152 -12.17 -13.41 21.13
CA TRP A 152 -10.79 -13.00 21.43
C TRP A 152 -10.58 -11.53 21.10
N ARG A 153 -10.13 -10.74 22.10
CA ARG A 153 -9.76 -9.34 21.94
C ARG A 153 -8.34 -9.25 21.39
N VAL A 154 -8.20 -8.87 20.13
CA VAL A 154 -6.90 -8.59 19.52
C VAL A 154 -6.37 -7.31 20.13
N SER A 155 -5.36 -7.45 21.00
CA SER A 155 -4.68 -6.34 21.63
C SER A 155 -3.21 -6.68 21.84
N GLY A 156 -2.38 -5.64 21.94
CA GLY A 156 -0.92 -5.79 22.02
C GLY A 156 -0.23 -5.64 20.66
N SER A 157 0.96 -5.07 20.70
CA SER A 157 1.84 -4.86 19.54
C SER A 157 2.28 -6.18 18.91
N ASP A 158 2.49 -7.23 19.71
CA ASP A 158 2.85 -8.58 19.23
C ASP A 158 1.72 -9.20 18.39
N THR A 159 0.48 -9.19 18.88
CA THR A 159 -0.66 -9.71 18.11
C THR A 159 -0.84 -8.96 16.78
N TRP A 160 -0.72 -7.63 16.80
CA TRP A 160 -0.83 -6.82 15.59
C TRP A 160 0.31 -7.05 14.61
N TYR A 161 1.51 -7.38 15.09
CA TYR A 161 2.63 -7.79 14.24
C TYR A 161 2.28 -9.03 13.41
N TRP A 162 1.75 -10.07 14.03
CA TRP A 162 1.35 -11.29 13.32
C TRP A 162 0.16 -11.06 12.38
N VAL A 163 -0.83 -10.28 12.80
CA VAL A 163 -2.02 -9.97 11.98
C VAL A 163 -1.63 -9.19 10.72
N THR A 164 -0.85 -8.12 10.88
CA THR A 164 -0.40 -7.28 9.75
C THR A 164 0.62 -8.01 8.87
N GLY A 165 1.52 -8.81 9.45
CA GLY A 165 2.44 -9.67 8.72
C GLY A 165 1.71 -10.73 7.88
N GLY A 166 0.70 -11.39 8.46
CA GLY A 166 -0.15 -12.32 7.73
C GLY A 166 -0.92 -11.65 6.59
N LEU A 167 -1.43 -10.44 6.82
CA LEU A 167 -2.11 -9.64 5.81
C LEU A 167 -1.17 -9.22 4.67
N LEU A 168 0.07 -8.86 4.98
CA LEU A 168 1.10 -8.56 3.98
C LEU A 168 1.45 -9.80 3.16
N ILE A 169 1.64 -10.96 3.80
CA ILE A 169 1.95 -12.21 3.10
C ILE A 169 0.80 -12.56 2.15
N LEU A 170 -0.45 -12.46 2.62
CA LEU A 170 -1.64 -12.69 1.81
C LEU A 170 -1.71 -11.70 0.63
N GLY A 171 -1.53 -10.41 0.88
CA GLY A 171 -1.52 -9.38 -0.17
C GLY A 171 -0.39 -9.60 -1.18
N THR A 172 0.80 -9.97 -0.72
CA THR A 172 1.94 -10.31 -1.59
C THR A 172 1.62 -11.54 -2.45
N TRP A 173 1.02 -12.58 -1.86
CA TRP A 173 0.59 -13.77 -2.60
C TRP A 173 -0.44 -13.44 -3.68
N ILE A 174 -1.45 -12.62 -3.36
CA ILE A 174 -2.46 -12.17 -4.33
C ILE A 174 -1.80 -11.35 -5.45
N ALA A 175 -0.92 -10.41 -5.13
CA ALA A 175 -0.24 -9.57 -6.12
C ALA A 175 0.68 -10.38 -7.05
N LEU A 176 1.44 -11.34 -6.50
CA LEU A 176 2.29 -12.23 -7.30
C LEU A 176 1.46 -13.13 -8.22
N ASN A 177 0.35 -13.69 -7.72
CA ASN A 177 -0.56 -14.48 -8.57
C ASN A 177 -1.20 -13.64 -9.67
N LEU A 178 -1.60 -12.40 -9.35
CA LEU A 178 -2.17 -11.46 -10.31
C LEU A 178 -1.22 -11.23 -11.49
N ASN A 179 0.09 -11.07 -11.22
CA ASN A 179 1.10 -10.88 -12.26
C ASN A 179 1.22 -12.06 -13.25
N ASP A 180 0.99 -13.29 -12.79
CA ASP A 180 1.05 -14.50 -13.63
C ASP A 180 -0.25 -14.74 -14.43
N THR A 181 -1.34 -14.06 -14.08
CA THR A 181 -2.65 -14.24 -14.75
C THR A 181 -2.73 -13.52 -16.11
N PRO A 182 -3.71 -13.86 -16.97
CA PRO A 182 -3.99 -13.10 -18.19
C PRO A 182 -4.22 -11.61 -17.91
N THR A 183 -4.83 -11.27 -16.78
CA THR A 183 -5.04 -9.89 -16.33
C THR A 183 -3.72 -9.19 -16.06
N GLY A 184 -2.77 -9.83 -15.37
CA GLY A 184 -1.43 -9.27 -15.13
C GLY A 184 -0.64 -9.07 -16.43
N ARG A 185 -0.73 -10.01 -17.38
CA ARG A 185 -0.12 -9.84 -18.71
C ARG A 185 -0.74 -8.65 -19.48
N ALA A 186 -2.05 -8.46 -19.37
CA ALA A 186 -2.73 -7.31 -19.96
C ALA A 186 -2.30 -5.99 -19.32
N PHE A 187 -2.07 -5.96 -17.99
CA PHE A 187 -1.51 -4.79 -17.32
C PHE A 187 -0.11 -4.45 -17.86
N ARG A 188 0.77 -5.44 -17.98
CA ARG A 188 2.13 -5.21 -18.51
C ARG A 188 2.10 -4.66 -19.93
N ALA A 189 1.27 -5.24 -20.82
CA ALA A 189 1.10 -4.73 -22.17
C ALA A 189 0.55 -3.30 -22.20
N LEU A 190 -0.36 -2.97 -21.27
CA LEU A 190 -0.92 -1.64 -21.12
C LEU A 190 0.12 -0.61 -20.65
N HIS A 191 1.00 -1.00 -19.71
CA HIS A 191 2.08 -0.17 -19.20
C HIS A 191 3.10 0.16 -20.30
N ASP A 192 3.45 -0.82 -21.14
CA ASP A 192 4.39 -0.60 -22.25
C ASP A 192 3.81 0.35 -23.31
N SER A 193 2.59 0.07 -23.79
CA SER A 193 1.90 0.95 -24.74
C SER A 193 0.40 0.70 -24.80
N GLU A 194 -0.39 1.70 -24.40
CA GLU A 194 -1.85 1.65 -24.51
C GLU A 194 -2.34 1.45 -25.95
N VAL A 195 -1.60 1.99 -26.94
CA VAL A 195 -1.96 1.88 -28.35
C VAL A 195 -1.70 0.47 -28.86
N ALA A 196 -0.53 -0.10 -28.54
CA ALA A 196 -0.19 -1.46 -28.93
C ALA A 196 -1.12 -2.49 -28.27
N ALA A 197 -1.42 -2.33 -26.99
CA ALA A 197 -2.37 -3.17 -26.27
C ALA A 197 -3.76 -3.16 -26.94
N ARG A 198 -4.22 -1.99 -27.39
CA ARG A 198 -5.52 -1.86 -28.08
C ARG A 198 -5.53 -2.56 -29.43
N VAL A 199 -4.46 -2.45 -30.22
CA VAL A 199 -4.34 -3.16 -31.51
C VAL A 199 -4.30 -4.67 -31.30
N ALA A 200 -3.70 -5.14 -30.21
CA ALA A 200 -3.68 -6.54 -29.80
C ALA A 200 -5.03 -7.06 -29.22
N GLY A 201 -6.11 -6.27 -29.29
CA GLY A 201 -7.45 -6.66 -28.85
C GLY A 201 -7.69 -6.52 -27.34
N ILE A 202 -6.78 -5.90 -26.58
CA ILE A 202 -6.95 -5.68 -25.14
C ILE A 202 -7.91 -4.51 -24.90
N ASN A 203 -8.96 -4.74 -24.11
CA ASN A 203 -9.86 -3.67 -23.68
C ASN A 203 -9.17 -2.80 -22.61
N VAL A 204 -8.42 -1.80 -23.07
CA VAL A 204 -7.65 -0.85 -22.24
C VAL A 204 -8.48 -0.25 -21.11
N ALA A 205 -9.70 0.21 -21.40
CA ALA A 205 -10.54 0.87 -20.39
C ALA A 205 -10.94 -0.09 -19.25
N ARG A 206 -11.29 -1.33 -19.59
CA ARG A 206 -11.65 -2.36 -18.60
C ARG A 206 -10.47 -2.72 -17.71
N PHE A 207 -9.28 -2.94 -18.28
CA PHE A 207 -8.09 -3.32 -17.50
C PHE A 207 -7.56 -2.16 -16.64
N LYS A 208 -7.57 -0.91 -17.14
CA LYS A 208 -7.29 0.27 -16.31
C LYS A 208 -8.21 0.34 -15.09
N LEU A 209 -9.51 0.14 -15.31
CA LEU A 209 -10.49 0.18 -14.24
C LEU A 209 -10.28 -0.94 -13.21
N GLN A 210 -9.96 -2.16 -13.67
CA GLN A 210 -9.64 -3.28 -12.79
C GLN A 210 -8.40 -2.99 -11.95
N ALA A 211 -7.32 -2.47 -12.54
CA ALA A 211 -6.11 -2.09 -11.80
C ALA A 211 -6.41 -1.03 -10.73
N PHE A 212 -7.24 -0.04 -11.07
CA PHE A 212 -7.64 1.03 -10.15
C PHE A 212 -8.46 0.51 -8.96
N VAL A 213 -9.43 -0.37 -9.22
CA VAL A 213 -10.25 -1.00 -8.17
C VAL A 213 -9.41 -1.90 -7.27
N ILE A 214 -8.52 -2.71 -7.83
CA ILE A 214 -7.61 -3.58 -7.05
C ILE A 214 -6.74 -2.71 -6.14
N ALA A 215 -6.15 -1.64 -6.67
CA ALA A 215 -5.33 -0.72 -5.91
C ALA A 215 -6.12 -0.09 -4.74
N ALA A 216 -7.35 0.39 -5.00
CA ALA A 216 -8.22 0.95 -3.96
C ALA A 216 -8.58 -0.07 -2.87
N ALA A 217 -8.77 -1.34 -3.22
CA ALA A 217 -9.03 -2.41 -2.27
C ALA A 217 -7.83 -2.65 -1.33
N TYR A 218 -6.61 -2.70 -1.88
CA TYR A 218 -5.38 -2.81 -1.07
C TYR A 218 -5.20 -1.62 -0.13
N ALA A 219 -5.41 -0.40 -0.63
CA ALA A 219 -5.34 0.82 0.19
C ALA A 219 -6.34 0.77 1.35
N SER A 220 -7.59 0.40 1.06
CA SER A 220 -8.66 0.32 2.06
C SER A 220 -8.38 -0.72 3.14
N VAL A 221 -7.89 -1.89 2.75
CA VAL A 221 -7.51 -2.95 3.69
C VAL A 221 -6.32 -2.52 4.56
N ALA A 222 -5.32 -1.87 3.98
CA ALA A 222 -4.18 -1.33 4.72
C ALA A 222 -4.62 -0.23 5.71
N GLY A 223 -5.47 0.71 5.29
CA GLY A 223 -5.98 1.78 6.15
C GLY A 223 -6.85 1.25 7.30
N SER A 224 -7.68 0.25 7.02
CA SER A 224 -8.46 -0.45 8.05
C SER A 224 -7.55 -1.10 9.10
N ALA A 225 -6.48 -1.77 8.67
CA ALA A 225 -5.52 -2.40 9.56
C ALA A 225 -4.77 -1.37 10.41
N LEU A 226 -4.35 -0.24 9.82
CA LEU A 226 -3.70 0.86 10.55
C LEU A 226 -4.61 1.42 11.64
N ALA A 227 -5.87 1.73 11.30
CA ALA A 227 -6.84 2.30 12.22
C ALA A 227 -7.12 1.37 13.41
N LEU A 228 -7.32 0.08 13.16
CA LEU A 228 -7.55 -0.92 14.21
C LEU A 228 -6.31 -1.10 15.11
N MET A 229 -5.11 -1.03 14.54
CA MET A 229 -3.85 -1.10 15.28
C MET A 229 -3.61 0.13 16.16
N ASN A 230 -4.02 1.32 15.71
CA ASN A 230 -3.85 2.56 16.45
C ASN A 230 -4.94 2.76 17.52
N GLY A 231 -6.15 2.23 17.30
CA GLY A 231 -7.29 2.48 18.16
C GLY A 231 -7.86 3.90 18.05
N PHE A 232 -7.31 4.71 17.14
CA PHE A 232 -7.72 6.06 16.83
C PHE A 232 -7.32 6.39 15.39
N ILE A 233 -8.12 7.18 14.69
CA ILE A 233 -7.82 7.61 13.32
C ILE A 233 -7.99 9.12 13.17
N ASN A 234 -7.01 9.75 12.53
CA ASN A 234 -7.01 11.18 12.18
C ASN A 234 -7.29 11.35 10.67
N PRO A 235 -7.96 12.44 10.24
CA PRO A 235 -8.21 12.72 8.83
C PRO A 235 -6.95 12.84 7.97
N ASP A 236 -5.81 13.24 8.55
CA ASP A 236 -4.53 13.43 7.84
C ASP A 236 -4.04 12.17 7.11
N GLN A 237 -4.44 10.98 7.58
CA GLN A 237 -4.13 9.71 6.93
C GLN A 237 -4.80 9.55 5.55
N ALA A 238 -5.85 10.34 5.27
CA ALA A 238 -6.46 10.41 3.94
C ALA A 238 -5.81 11.50 3.05
N GLY A 239 -4.87 12.26 3.59
CA GLY A 239 -4.32 13.46 2.99
C GLY A 239 -3.41 13.22 1.78
N PHE A 240 -3.15 14.31 1.05
CA PHE A 240 -2.27 14.29 -0.12
C PHE A 240 -0.83 13.87 0.22
N LEU A 241 -0.28 14.37 1.32
CA LEU A 241 1.11 14.06 1.70
C LEU A 241 1.32 12.56 1.93
N HIS A 242 0.34 11.88 2.54
CA HIS A 242 0.38 10.43 2.71
C HIS A 242 0.32 9.67 1.36
N SER A 243 -0.38 10.21 0.35
CA SER A 243 -0.31 9.66 -1.01
C SER A 243 1.07 9.81 -1.63
N VAL A 244 1.75 10.94 -1.40
CA VAL A 244 3.12 11.17 -1.87
C VAL A 244 4.09 10.21 -1.18
N GLU A 245 3.93 9.96 0.11
CA GLU A 245 4.71 8.94 0.84
C GLU A 245 4.56 7.56 0.19
N MET A 246 3.33 7.11 -0.08
CA MET A 246 3.08 5.82 -0.75
C MET A 246 3.72 5.75 -2.14
N VAL A 247 3.60 6.81 -2.94
CA VAL A 247 4.25 6.90 -4.25
C VAL A 247 5.77 6.81 -4.09
N THR A 248 6.33 7.50 -3.11
CA THR A 248 7.77 7.48 -2.82
C THR A 248 8.23 6.08 -2.45
N MET A 249 7.46 5.34 -1.62
CA MET A 249 7.76 3.94 -1.29
C MET A 249 7.83 3.06 -2.55
N VAL A 250 6.87 3.20 -3.47
CA VAL A 250 6.84 2.40 -4.70
C VAL A 250 7.98 2.78 -5.65
N VAL A 251 8.24 4.07 -5.84
CA VAL A 251 9.28 4.57 -6.76
C VAL A 251 10.67 4.23 -6.24
N LEU A 252 10.95 4.51 -4.96
CA LEU A 252 12.24 4.22 -4.33
C LEU A 252 12.49 2.71 -4.26
N GLY A 253 11.47 1.91 -3.97
CA GLY A 253 11.56 0.45 -3.96
C GLY A 253 11.82 -0.18 -5.34
N GLY A 254 11.22 0.42 -6.39
CA GLY A 254 11.31 0.01 -7.78
C GLY A 254 9.93 -0.24 -8.40
N LEU A 255 9.55 0.60 -9.35
CA LEU A 255 8.28 0.52 -10.07
C LEU A 255 8.12 -0.83 -10.78
N GLY A 256 6.96 -1.46 -10.60
CA GLY A 256 6.62 -2.76 -11.22
C GLY A 256 7.14 -3.98 -10.45
N SER A 257 7.83 -3.78 -9.31
CA SER A 257 8.32 -4.87 -8.46
C SER A 257 7.58 -4.95 -7.14
N VAL A 258 6.88 -6.07 -6.89
CA VAL A 258 6.18 -6.32 -5.61
C VAL A 258 7.17 -6.32 -4.44
N VAL A 259 8.33 -6.95 -4.62
CA VAL A 259 9.41 -6.96 -3.62
C VAL A 259 9.98 -5.55 -3.44
N GLY A 260 10.08 -4.79 -4.54
CA GLY A 260 10.44 -3.37 -4.52
C GLY A 260 9.54 -2.58 -3.58
N SER A 261 8.22 -2.69 -3.71
CA SER A 261 7.25 -2.00 -2.86
C SER A 261 7.43 -2.32 -1.37
N ILE A 262 7.72 -3.58 -1.02
CA ILE A 262 7.96 -4.00 0.36
C ILE A 262 9.24 -3.36 0.90
N VAL A 263 10.33 -3.41 0.13
CA VAL A 263 11.63 -2.83 0.53
C VAL A 263 11.53 -1.32 0.63
N GLY A 264 10.86 -0.65 -0.31
CA GLY A 264 10.66 0.79 -0.30
C GLY A 264 9.86 1.26 0.91
N ALA A 265 8.79 0.54 1.28
CA ALA A 265 8.04 0.80 2.50
C ALA A 265 8.87 0.55 3.76
N ALA A 266 9.66 -0.53 3.80
CA ALA A 266 10.57 -0.79 4.92
C ALA A 266 11.55 0.36 5.10
N VAL A 267 12.24 0.78 4.04
CA VAL A 267 13.21 1.89 4.08
C VAL A 267 12.54 3.18 4.53
N LEU A 268 11.41 3.57 3.92
CA LEU A 268 10.74 4.85 4.24
C LEU A 268 10.20 4.91 5.67
N ILE A 269 9.83 3.78 6.26
CA ILE A 269 9.33 3.74 7.65
C ILE A 269 10.47 3.62 8.66
N THR A 270 11.51 2.82 8.40
CA THR A 270 12.60 2.59 9.35
C THR A 270 13.69 3.65 9.29
N LEU A 271 13.92 4.27 8.13
CA LEU A 271 14.98 5.26 7.97
C LEU A 271 14.79 6.50 8.87
N PRO A 272 13.60 7.14 8.95
CA PRO A 272 13.38 8.24 9.90
C PRO A 272 13.71 7.82 11.34
N GLN A 273 13.31 6.61 11.74
CA GLN A 273 13.55 6.10 13.10
C GLN A 273 15.02 6.02 13.47
N VAL A 274 15.89 5.66 12.51
CA VAL A 274 17.35 5.66 12.71
C VAL A 274 17.91 7.08 12.71
N LEU A 275 17.32 7.97 11.90
CA LEU A 275 17.73 9.37 11.77
C LEU A 275 17.28 10.25 12.95
N THR A 276 16.38 9.79 13.81
CA THR A 276 15.95 10.51 15.03
C THR A 276 17.12 10.92 15.94
N VAL A 277 18.27 10.24 15.86
CA VAL A 277 19.50 10.62 16.57
C VAL A 277 19.98 12.04 16.20
N PHE A 278 19.68 12.50 14.97
CA PHE A 278 20.06 13.81 14.46
C PHE A 278 19.04 14.92 14.74
N GLN A 279 17.94 14.61 15.44
CA GLN A 279 16.91 15.56 15.90
C GLN A 279 16.41 16.49 14.77
N GLU A 280 16.79 17.77 14.79
CA GLU A 280 16.34 18.80 13.84
C GLU A 280 16.75 18.53 12.38
N TYR A 281 17.84 17.80 12.17
CA TYR A 281 18.33 17.48 10.83
C TYR A 281 17.69 16.23 10.20
N GLU A 282 16.77 15.54 10.91
CA GLU A 282 16.14 14.30 10.45
C GLU A 282 15.50 14.46 9.06
N HIS A 283 14.62 15.46 8.89
CA HIS A 283 13.89 15.69 7.64
C HIS A 283 14.82 16.10 6.48
N LEU A 284 15.86 16.87 6.79
CA LEU A 284 16.87 17.29 5.81
C LEU A 284 17.68 16.10 5.32
N LEU A 285 18.16 15.26 6.25
CA LEU A 285 18.92 14.04 5.92
C LEU A 285 18.06 13.03 5.16
N LEU A 286 16.80 12.86 5.56
CA LEU A 286 15.85 11.99 4.86
C LEU A 286 15.65 12.46 3.41
N GLY A 287 15.38 13.74 3.19
CA GLY A 287 15.25 14.31 1.85
C GLY A 287 16.52 14.14 1.01
N PHE A 288 17.68 14.40 1.61
CA PHE A 288 18.98 14.21 0.95
C PHE A 288 19.21 12.75 0.54
N ILE A 289 18.98 11.78 1.44
CA ILE A 289 19.13 10.35 1.16
C ILE A 289 18.18 9.91 0.05
N ILE A 290 16.92 10.37 0.06
CA ILE A 290 15.96 10.06 -0.99
C ILE A 290 16.43 10.62 -2.34
N ILE A 291 16.86 11.89 -2.40
CA ILE A 291 17.37 12.50 -3.65
C ILE A 291 18.58 11.73 -4.19
N VAL A 292 19.56 11.45 -3.34
CA VAL A 292 20.76 10.68 -3.69
C VAL A 292 20.35 9.30 -4.20
N SER A 293 19.45 8.60 -3.50
CA SER A 293 18.97 7.28 -3.92
C SER A 293 18.29 7.33 -5.29
N MET A 294 17.48 8.35 -5.59
CA MET A 294 16.81 8.50 -6.88
C MET A 294 17.81 8.83 -8.01
N ILE A 295 18.88 9.58 -7.74
CA ILE A 295 19.90 9.91 -8.74
C ILE A 295 20.73 8.67 -9.11
N PHE A 296 21.19 7.91 -8.11
CA PHE A 296 22.07 6.77 -8.32
C PHE A 296 21.33 5.45 -8.62
N MET A 297 20.11 5.30 -8.12
CA MET A 297 19.28 4.08 -8.24
C MET A 297 18.01 4.37 -9.06
N ARG A 298 18.19 4.79 -10.33
CA ARG A 298 17.09 5.24 -11.22
C ARG A 298 15.98 4.21 -11.45
N ASP A 299 16.30 2.91 -11.37
CA ASP A 299 15.32 1.82 -11.48
C ASP A 299 14.70 1.41 -10.13
N GLY A 300 15.13 2.03 -9.03
CA GLY A 300 14.77 1.69 -7.65
C GLY A 300 15.73 0.71 -6.97
N ILE A 301 15.58 0.53 -5.66
CA ILE A 301 16.52 -0.23 -4.81
C ILE A 301 16.66 -1.68 -5.26
N VAL A 302 15.54 -2.38 -5.45
CA VAL A 302 15.54 -3.82 -5.72
C VAL A 302 16.07 -4.13 -7.13
N PRO A 303 15.62 -3.46 -8.21
CA PRO A 303 16.17 -3.69 -9.54
C PRO A 303 17.66 -3.38 -9.63
N THR A 304 18.15 -2.30 -9.02
CA THR A 304 19.58 -1.96 -9.00
C THR A 304 20.40 -3.04 -8.30
N LEU A 305 19.96 -3.53 -7.14
CA LEU A 305 20.66 -4.58 -6.39
C LEU A 305 20.69 -5.90 -7.18
N SER A 306 19.59 -6.26 -7.84
CA SER A 306 19.52 -7.46 -8.68
C SER A 306 20.49 -7.44 -9.87
N ARG A 307 20.65 -6.28 -10.53
CA ARG A 307 21.58 -6.11 -11.66
C ARG A 307 23.04 -6.18 -11.21
N LEU A 308 23.37 -5.64 -10.04
CA LEU A 308 24.72 -5.71 -9.47
C LEU A 308 25.10 -7.15 -9.10
N LEU A 309 24.17 -7.90 -8.49
CA LEU A 309 24.37 -9.31 -8.17
C LEU A 309 24.53 -10.17 -9.43
N ALA A 310 23.71 -9.93 -10.46
CA ALA A 310 23.80 -10.66 -11.74
C ALA A 310 25.09 -10.37 -12.52
N LYS A 311 25.67 -9.17 -12.41
CA LYS A 311 26.99 -8.86 -12.99
C LYS A 311 28.13 -9.60 -12.29
N ARG A 312 28.04 -9.83 -10.97
CA ARG A 312 29.05 -10.59 -10.21
C ARG A 312 29.01 -12.09 -10.45
N THR A 313 27.90 -12.66 -10.90
CA THR A 313 27.81 -14.10 -11.21
C THR A 313 28.35 -14.45 -12.62
N LYS A 314 28.65 -13.43 -13.43
CA LYS A 314 29.22 -13.58 -14.79
C LYS A 314 30.70 -13.19 -14.87
N ALA A 315 31.33 -12.79 -13.76
CA ALA A 315 32.75 -12.50 -13.63
C ALA A 315 33.40 -13.57 -12.75
#